data_AF-A0A917CE38-F1
#
_entry.id   AF-A0A917CE38-F1
#
_cell.length_a   1.000
_cell.length_b   1.000
_cell.length_c   1.000
_cell.angle_alpha   90.00
_cell.angle_beta   90.00
_cell.angle_gamma   90.00
#
_symmetry.space_group_name_H-M   'P 1'
#
loop_
_entity.id
_entity.type
_entity.pdbx_description
1 polymer ?
#
loop_
_entity_poly.entity_id
_entity_poly.type
_entity_poly.pdbx_seq_one_letter_code
_entity_poly.pdbx_strand_id
1 'polypeptide(L)'
;MKLYTHPGASSLFVHILLREIGGPFDLEVVKVTKKVRPDGSGYRGVAPRGMVPLIEIGDGTDLTENMVIAQYIRDRAERVDLMPAAGTMERYRVMEWQSIVAAELHKSFVPPNWQISDEIS
;
A
#
# COMPACT_ATOMS: atom_id res chain seq x y z
N MET A 1 -4.91 -11.88 5.61
CA MET A 1 -4.63 -10.59 4.94
C MET A 1 -4.76 -10.78 3.44
N LYS A 2 -5.33 -9.79 2.73
CA LYS A 2 -5.42 -9.80 1.26
C LYS A 2 -4.87 -8.50 0.69
N LEU A 3 -3.93 -8.60 -0.24
CA LEU A 3 -3.33 -7.45 -0.94
C LEU A 3 -3.96 -7.29 -2.32
N TYR A 4 -4.47 -6.08 -2.61
CA TYR A 4 -4.82 -5.65 -3.96
C TYR A 4 -3.62 -4.94 -4.59
N THR A 5 -3.15 -5.45 -5.75
CA THR A 5 -1.93 -4.98 -6.41
C THR A 5 -2.11 -4.79 -7.92
N HIS A 6 -1.19 -4.06 -8.55
CA HIS A 6 -1.09 -3.96 -10.00
C HIS A 6 0.38 -4.13 -10.43
N PRO A 7 0.70 -5.02 -11.41
CA PRO A 7 2.05 -5.17 -11.93
C PRO A 7 2.63 -3.84 -12.40
N GLY A 8 3.85 -3.51 -11.97
CA GLY A 8 4.52 -2.25 -12.30
C GLY A 8 4.05 -1.04 -11.49
N ALA A 9 3.11 -1.17 -10.57
CA ALA A 9 2.73 -0.11 -9.64
C ALA A 9 3.55 -0.13 -8.34
N SER A 10 3.49 0.96 -7.58
CA SER A 10 4.17 1.08 -6.29
C SER A 10 3.70 0.08 -5.23
N SER A 11 2.55 -0.56 -5.44
CA SER A 11 2.08 -1.69 -4.62
C SER A 11 3.03 -2.88 -4.57
N LEU A 12 4.03 -2.96 -5.47
CA LEU A 12 5.12 -3.92 -5.39
C LEU A 12 5.89 -3.83 -4.05
N PHE A 13 6.02 -2.64 -3.47
CA PHE A 13 6.69 -2.45 -2.19
C PHE A 13 6.01 -3.26 -1.07
N VAL A 14 4.69 -3.16 -0.95
CA VAL A 14 3.91 -3.93 0.03
C VAL A 14 3.95 -5.42 -0.28
N HIS A 15 3.95 -5.78 -1.57
CA HIS A 15 4.07 -7.19 -1.99
C HIS A 15 5.40 -7.81 -1.53
N ILE A 16 6.52 -7.11 -1.72
CA ILE A 16 7.84 -7.54 -1.24
C ILE A 16 7.81 -7.68 0.29
N LEU A 17 7.29 -6.68 1.01
CA LEU A 17 7.26 -6.71 2.47
C LEU A 17 6.47 -7.91 3.03
N LEU A 18 5.31 -8.23 2.44
CA LEU A 18 4.52 -9.40 2.85
C LEU A 18 5.27 -10.71 2.60
N ARG A 19 6.07 -10.78 1.53
CA ARG A 19 6.93 -11.95 1.24
C ARG A 19 8.08 -12.06 2.23
N GLU A 20 8.75 -10.96 2.57
CA GLU A 20 9.85 -10.91 3.54
C GLU A 20 9.41 -11.33 4.95
N ILE A 21 8.15 -11.06 5.30
CA ILE A 21 7.59 -11.46 6.59
C ILE A 21 7.24 -12.95 6.64
N GLY A 22 7.13 -13.61 5.48
CA GLY A 22 6.96 -15.07 5.38
C GLY A 22 5.60 -15.60 5.81
N GLY A 23 4.63 -14.71 6.10
CA GLY A 23 3.27 -15.08 6.49
C GLY A 23 2.33 -15.36 5.30
N PRO A 24 1.22 -16.06 5.52
CA PRO A 24 0.20 -16.26 4.48
C PRO A 24 -0.54 -14.96 4.18
N PHE A 25 -0.74 -14.69 2.90
CA PHE A 25 -1.62 -13.62 2.42
C PHE A 25 -2.18 -13.97 1.04
N ASP A 26 -3.38 -13.48 0.77
CA ASP A 26 -3.99 -13.57 -0.55
C ASP A 26 -3.57 -12.38 -1.41
N LEU A 27 -3.42 -12.60 -2.71
CA LEU A 27 -3.05 -11.57 -3.68
C LEU A 27 -4.13 -11.46 -4.75
N GLU A 28 -4.69 -10.26 -4.93
CA GLU A 28 -5.60 -9.98 -6.05
C GLU A 28 -4.98 -8.94 -6.97
N VAL A 29 -4.74 -9.33 -8.22
CA VAL A 29 -4.19 -8.45 -9.25
C VAL A 29 -5.32 -7.68 -9.94
N VAL A 30 -5.41 -6.38 -9.70
CA VAL A 30 -6.44 -5.51 -10.29
C VAL A 30 -5.88 -4.72 -11.47
N LYS A 31 -6.73 -4.36 -12.43
CA LYS A 31 -6.36 -3.43 -13.53
C LYS A 31 -6.67 -2.01 -13.08
N VAL A 32 -5.73 -1.37 -12.37
CA VAL A 32 -5.94 -0.06 -11.73
C VAL A 32 -6.19 1.08 -12.73
N THR A 33 -5.70 0.97 -13.96
CA THR A 33 -5.97 1.93 -15.04
C THR A 33 -7.40 1.88 -15.54
N LYS A 34 -8.02 0.68 -15.50
CA LYS A 34 -9.41 0.45 -15.89
C LYS A 34 -10.36 0.38 -14.70
N LYS A 35 -9.84 0.41 -13.47
CA LYS A 35 -10.59 0.24 -12.21
C LYS A 35 -11.44 -1.03 -12.18
N VAL A 36 -10.90 -2.16 -12.67
CA VAL A 36 -11.59 -3.46 -12.68
C VAL A 36 -10.79 -4.56 -11.98
N ARG A 37 -11.51 -5.49 -11.37
CA ARG A 37 -11.01 -6.71 -10.71
C ARG A 37 -10.88 -7.87 -11.71
N PRO A 38 -10.21 -8.99 -11.35
CA PRO A 38 -10.06 -10.15 -12.24
C PRO A 38 -11.37 -10.72 -12.78
N ASP A 39 -12.43 -10.69 -11.96
CA ASP A 39 -13.78 -11.16 -12.29
C ASP A 39 -14.57 -10.18 -13.16
N GLY A 40 -13.98 -9.03 -13.53
CA GLY A 40 -14.64 -7.97 -14.30
C GLY A 40 -15.47 -6.99 -13.45
N SER A 41 -15.61 -7.21 -12.14
CA SER A 41 -16.31 -6.28 -11.25
C SER A 41 -15.52 -4.99 -11.03
N GLY A 42 -16.22 -3.92 -10.64
CA GLY A 42 -15.63 -2.61 -10.40
C GLY A 42 -14.74 -2.59 -9.17
N TYR A 43 -13.49 -2.14 -9.31
CA TYR A 43 -12.54 -2.05 -8.21
C TYR A 43 -12.89 -0.92 -7.21
N ARG A 44 -13.63 0.10 -7.64
CA ARG A 44 -14.07 1.19 -6.75
C ARG A 44 -15.02 0.73 -5.64
N GLY A 45 -15.69 -0.41 -5.80
CA GLY A 45 -16.49 -1.02 -4.74
C GLY A 45 -15.64 -1.60 -3.58
N VAL A 46 -14.35 -1.82 -3.81
CA VAL A 46 -13.39 -2.29 -2.80
C VAL A 46 -12.52 -1.12 -2.31
N ALA A 47 -11.91 -0.39 -3.25
CA ALA A 47 -11.09 0.77 -2.94
C ALA A 47 -11.76 2.03 -3.52
N PRO A 48 -12.42 2.87 -2.71
CA PRO A 48 -13.14 4.04 -3.22
C PRO A 48 -12.29 4.98 -4.09
N ARG A 49 -11.02 5.22 -3.69
CA ARG A 49 -10.04 5.98 -4.51
C ARG A 49 -9.62 5.26 -5.80
N GLY A 50 -9.91 3.97 -5.89
CA GLY A 50 -9.57 3.11 -7.03
C GLY A 50 -8.07 2.93 -7.22
N MET A 51 -7.28 3.02 -6.14
CA MET A 51 -5.82 2.96 -6.18
C MET A 51 -5.29 1.68 -5.51
N VAL A 52 -4.04 1.37 -5.79
CA VAL A 52 -3.27 0.34 -5.10
C VAL A 52 -2.03 0.98 -4.43
N PRO A 53 -1.49 0.38 -3.36
CA PRO A 53 -1.99 -0.81 -2.67
C PRO A 53 -3.25 -0.53 -1.83
N LEU A 54 -4.04 -1.59 -1.61
CA LEU A 54 -4.98 -1.72 -0.49
C LEU A 54 -4.73 -3.08 0.15
N ILE A 55 -4.69 -3.14 1.48
CA ILE A 55 -4.62 -4.40 2.23
C ILE A 55 -5.87 -4.55 3.09
N GLU A 56 -6.56 -5.67 2.93
CA GLU A 56 -7.59 -6.11 3.89
C GLU A 56 -6.89 -6.87 5.01
N ILE A 57 -7.09 -6.41 6.24
CA ILE A 57 -6.44 -6.93 7.43
C ILE A 57 -7.31 -8.03 8.06
N GLY A 58 -8.63 -7.84 8.06
CA GLY A 58 -9.63 -8.73 8.66
C GLY A 58 -10.83 -7.92 9.15
N ASP A 59 -11.96 -8.57 9.39
CA ASP A 59 -13.16 -7.97 10.01
C ASP A 59 -13.65 -6.65 9.37
N GLY A 60 -13.56 -6.57 8.03
CA GLY A 60 -13.93 -5.37 7.27
C GLY A 60 -12.97 -4.18 7.41
N THR A 61 -11.84 -4.35 8.09
CA THR A 61 -10.81 -3.32 8.21
C THR A 61 -9.81 -3.43 7.05
N ASP A 62 -9.58 -2.31 6.38
CA ASP A 62 -8.56 -2.15 5.36
C ASP A 62 -7.57 -1.03 5.70
N LEU A 63 -6.42 -1.03 5.00
CA LEU A 63 -5.48 0.07 4.99
C LEU A 63 -5.04 0.38 3.56
N THR A 64 -4.77 1.66 3.36
CA THR A 64 -4.20 2.24 2.14
C THR A 64 -2.90 2.97 2.48
N GLU A 65 -2.22 3.50 1.47
CA GLU A 65 -0.91 4.16 1.59
C GLU A 65 0.26 3.20 1.89
N ASN A 66 1.17 3.07 0.92
CA ASN A 66 2.34 2.16 0.98
C ASN A 66 3.09 2.23 2.32
N MET A 67 3.42 3.44 2.78
CA MET A 67 4.26 3.65 3.96
C MET A 67 3.51 3.34 5.27
N VAL A 68 2.20 3.59 5.31
CA VAL A 68 1.35 3.26 6.48
C VAL A 68 1.17 1.74 6.58
N ILE A 69 0.87 1.09 5.45
CA ILE A 69 0.77 -0.37 5.38
C ILE A 69 2.08 -1.02 5.83
N ALA A 70 3.23 -0.52 5.39
CA ALA A 70 4.51 -1.09 5.79
C ALA A 70 4.77 -1.01 7.30
N GLN A 71 4.44 0.13 7.91
CA GLN A 71 4.50 0.28 9.36
C GLN A 71 3.59 -0.70 10.08
N TYR A 72 2.33 -0.82 9.64
CA TYR A 72 1.36 -1.75 10.20
C TYR A 72 1.86 -3.21 10.16
N ILE A 73 2.28 -3.67 8.98
CA ILE A 73 2.69 -5.07 8.80
C ILE A 73 3.97 -5.35 9.62
N ARG A 74 4.94 -4.42 9.63
CA ARG A 74 6.14 -4.55 10.46
C ARG A 74 5.78 -4.68 11.93
N ASP A 75 4.98 -3.75 12.45
CA ASP A 75 4.62 -3.70 13.86
C ASP A 75 3.83 -4.96 14.27
N ARG A 76 2.96 -5.48 13.39
CA ARG A 76 2.22 -6.73 13.64
C ARG A 76 3.09 -7.99 13.60
N ALA A 77 4.15 -7.99 12.79
CA ALA A 77 5.08 -9.11 12.65
C ALA A 77 6.30 -9.00 13.59
N GLU A 78 6.41 -7.93 14.38
CA GLU A 78 7.53 -7.66 15.29
C GLU A 78 8.92 -7.67 14.60
N ARG A 79 8.97 -7.37 13.29
CA ARG A 79 10.18 -7.43 12.45
C ARG A 79 11.04 -6.16 12.52
N VAL A 80 11.72 -5.97 13.65
CA VAL A 80 12.58 -4.80 13.92
C VAL A 80 13.76 -4.62 12.96
N ASP A 81 14.10 -5.67 12.21
CA ASP A 81 15.09 -5.65 11.13
C ASP A 81 14.59 -4.94 9.85
N LEU A 82 13.27 -4.90 9.62
CA LEU A 82 12.67 -4.23 8.46
C LEU A 82 12.38 -2.75 8.71
N MET A 83 12.16 -2.37 9.97
CA MET A 83 12.01 -0.98 10.40
C MET A 83 12.30 -0.89 11.91
N PRO A 84 12.90 0.19 12.45
CA PRO A 84 13.16 0.35 13.88
C PRO A 84 11.88 0.42 14.73
N ALA A 85 11.97 0.15 16.04
CA ALA A 85 10.85 0.19 17.00
C ALA A 85 10.11 1.55 17.02
N ALA A 86 8.80 1.52 17.25
CA ALA A 86 8.02 2.76 17.37
C ALA A 86 8.51 3.61 18.55
N GLY A 87 8.51 4.94 18.38
CA GLY A 87 8.96 5.88 19.41
C GLY A 87 10.47 6.12 19.50
N THR A 88 11.30 5.47 18.68
CA THR A 88 12.75 5.74 18.64
C THR A 88 13.12 6.77 17.56
N MET A 89 14.26 7.45 17.70
CA MET A 89 14.71 8.40 16.68
C MET A 89 15.05 7.73 15.35
N GLU A 90 15.52 6.49 15.36
CA GLU A 90 15.80 5.71 14.17
C GLU A 90 14.51 5.48 13.36
N ARG A 91 13.37 5.24 14.03
CA ARG A 91 12.06 5.14 13.36
C ARG A 91 11.71 6.43 12.65
N TYR A 92 11.87 7.58 13.31
CA TYR A 92 11.59 8.87 12.70
C TYR A 92 12.50 9.16 11.51
N ARG A 93 13.78 8.74 11.55
CA ARG A 93 14.67 8.83 10.38
C ARG A 93 14.22 7.97 9.20
N VAL A 94 13.71 6.76 9.45
CA VAL A 94 13.12 5.96 8.36
C VAL A 94 11.85 6.64 7.83
N MET A 95 10.98 7.14 8.71
CA MET A 95 9.74 7.83 8.30
C MET A 95 10.01 9.12 7.52
N GLU A 96 11.08 9.86 7.85
CA GLU A 96 11.56 11.02 7.09
C GLU A 96 11.88 10.63 5.64
N TRP A 97 12.68 9.57 5.45
CA TRP A 97 12.96 9.03 4.12
C TRP A 97 11.72 8.50 3.39
N GLN A 98 10.84 7.79 4.10
CA GLN A 98 9.56 7.33 3.55
C GLN A 98 8.70 8.49 3.05
N SER A 99 8.68 9.61 3.79
CA SER A 99 7.96 10.82 3.40
C SER A 99 8.57 11.45 2.15
N ILE A 100 9.90 11.57 2.07
CA ILE A 100 10.60 12.08 0.87
C ILE A 100 10.30 11.20 -0.34
N VAL A 101 10.39 9.88 -0.19
CA VAL A 101 10.10 8.94 -1.29
C VAL A 101 8.64 9.06 -1.73
N ALA A 102 7.69 9.19 -0.81
CA ALA A 102 6.28 9.27 -1.13
C ALA A 102 5.88 10.62 -1.78
N ALA A 103 6.40 11.73 -1.25
CA ALA A 103 6.00 13.08 -1.64
C ALA A 103 6.79 13.64 -2.82
N GLU A 104 8.10 13.37 -2.89
CA GLU A 104 8.97 13.93 -3.92
C GLU A 104 9.21 12.91 -5.04
N LEU A 105 9.79 11.75 -4.69
CA LEU A 105 10.24 10.80 -5.70
C LEU A 105 9.05 10.14 -6.40
N HIS A 106 8.13 9.53 -5.67
CA HIS A 106 7.01 8.80 -6.26
C HIS A 106 6.08 9.74 -7.05
N LYS A 107 5.83 10.96 -6.55
CA LYS A 107 5.00 11.94 -7.27
C LYS A 107 5.69 12.53 -8.49
N SER A 108 7.02 12.57 -8.55
CA SER A 108 7.74 13.00 -9.76
C SER A 108 7.49 12.11 -10.98
N PHE A 109 7.08 10.84 -10.77
CA PHE A 109 6.68 9.91 -11.82
C PHE A 109 5.18 9.90 -12.15
N VAL A 110 4.36 10.64 -11.38
CA VAL A 110 2.91 10.69 -11.61
C VAL A 110 2.62 11.76 -12.66
N PRO A 111 1.90 11.44 -13.74
CA PRO A 111 1.48 12.45 -14.72
C PRO A 111 0.70 13.59 -14.04
N PRO A 112 0.90 14.86 -14.45
CA PRO A 112 0.24 16.01 -13.82
C PRO A 112 -1.30 15.94 -13.78
N ASN A 113 -1.89 15.16 -14.68
CA ASN A 113 -3.34 14.99 -14.83
C ASN A 113 -3.85 13.63 -14.32
N TRP A 114 -3.07 12.92 -13.49
CA TRP A 114 -3.56 11.68 -12.87
C TRP A 114 -4.65 12.00 -11.85
N GLN A 115 -5.91 11.85 -12.25
CA GLN A 115 -7.06 12.12 -11.40
C GLN A 115 -7.15 11.09 -10.28
N ILE A 116 -7.01 11.55 -9.05
CA ILE A 116 -7.53 10.88 -7.87
C ILE A 116 -8.98 11.34 -7.78
N SER A 117 -9.94 10.43 -7.74
CA SER A 117 -11.35 10.84 -7.64
C SER A 117 -11.59 11.51 -6.29
N ASP A 118 -11.99 12.78 -6.30
CA ASP A 118 -12.30 13.59 -5.11
C ASP A 118 -13.66 13.27 -4.48
N GLU A 119 -14.37 12.22 -4.92
CA GLU A 119 -15.69 11.81 -4.40
C GLU A 119 -15.65 11.22 -2.97
N ILE A 120 -14.72 11.66 -2.13
CA ILE A 120 -14.63 11.28 -0.72
C ILE A 120 -14.47 12.56 0.10
N SER A 121 -15.59 13.27 0.28
CA SER A 121 -15.86 14.16 1.43
C SER A 121 -17.14 13.68 2.10
#